data_AF-A0A242MBL4-F1
#
_entry.id   AF-A0A242MBL4-F1
#
_cell.length_a   1.000
_cell.length_b   1.000
_cell.length_c   1.000
_cell.angle_alpha   90.00
_cell.angle_beta   90.00
_cell.angle_gamma   90.00
#
_symmetry.space_group_name_H-M   'P 1'
#
loop_
_entity.id
_entity.type
_entity.pdbx_description
1 polymer ?
#
loop_
_entity_poly.entity_id
_entity_poly.type
_entity_poly.pdbx_seq_one_letter_code
_entity_poly.pdbx_strand_id
1 'polypeptide(L)' 'MEVVDESIVLRRPSPKVRAGWAQASKEIAGSNDDALVMGEFANDGDAELAW' A
#
# COMPACT_ATOMS: atom_id res chain seq x y z
N MET A 1 11.41 22.43 11.15
CA MET A 1 12.52 22.86 12.01
C MET A 1 11.91 23.20 13.34
N GLU A 2 12.39 22.58 14.41
CA GLU A 2 11.93 22.85 15.77
C GLU A 2 13.13 23.07 16.68
N VAL A 3 12.94 23.75 17.81
CA VAL A 3 13.96 23.92 18.84
C VAL A 3 13.53 23.12 20.06
N VAL A 4 14.42 22.26 20.56
CA VAL A 4 14.20 21.41 21.75
C VAL A 4 15.45 21.51 22.62
N ASP A 5 15.30 21.83 23.91
CA ASP A 5 16.41 21.93 24.87
C ASP A 5 17.61 22.71 24.32
N GLU A 6 17.38 23.95 23.91
CA GLU A 6 18.39 24.86 23.32
C GLU A 6 19.05 24.35 22.02
N SER A 7 18.55 23.26 21.45
CA SER A 7 19.08 22.63 20.24
C SER A 7 18.14 22.84 19.05
N ILE A 8 18.71 23.17 17.88
CA ILE A 8 17.96 23.16 16.62
C ILE A 8 17.87 21.73 16.13
N VAL A 9 16.64 21.21 16.07
CA VAL A 9 16.37 19.86 15.56
C VAL A 9 15.93 19.93 14.10
N LEU A 10 16.74 19.28 13.26
CA LEU A 10 16.43 19.04 11.85
C LEU A 10 16.11 17.56 11.66
N ARG A 11 14.91 17.26 11.18
CA ARG A 11 14.52 15.90 10.80
C ARG A 11 14.57 15.77 9.29
N ARG A 12 15.05 14.61 8.82
CA ARG A 12 14.89 14.23 7.43
C ARG A 12 13.40 14.24 7.09
N PRO A 13 12.97 14.89 6.00
CA PRO A 13 11.59 14.76 5.53
C PRO A 13 11.25 13.29 5.29
N SER A 14 10.22 12.79 5.97
CA SER A 14 9.70 11.47 5.68
C SER A 14 8.92 11.50 4.37
N PRO A 15 9.04 10.48 3.51
CA PRO A 15 8.17 10.35 2.36
C PRO A 15 6.71 10.30 2.81
N LYS A 16 5.80 10.75 1.93
CA LYS A 16 4.36 10.63 2.19
C LYS A 16 4.01 9.17 2.43
N VAL A 17 3.13 8.93 3.39
CA VAL A 17 2.56 7.60 3.64
C VAL A 17 1.98 7.07 2.33
N ARG A 18 2.34 5.83 1.97
CA ARG A 18 1.97 5.16 0.72
C ARG A 18 2.54 5.77 -0.57
N ALA A 19 3.58 6.60 -0.49
CA ALA A 19 4.33 7.01 -1.67
C ALA A 19 4.85 5.76 -2.41
N GLY A 20 4.56 5.66 -3.71
CA GLY A 20 4.97 4.55 -4.57
C GLY A 20 4.04 3.32 -4.57
N TRP A 21 3.04 3.25 -3.70
CA TRP A 21 2.15 2.08 -3.62
C TRP A 21 1.41 1.80 -4.93
N ALA A 22 0.88 2.84 -5.60
CA ALA A 22 0.16 2.65 -6.86
C ALA A 22 1.04 1.99 -7.95
N GLN A 23 2.32 2.37 -8.03
CA GLN A 23 3.25 1.79 -8.99
C GLN A 23 3.59 0.33 -8.61
N ALA A 24 3.88 0.07 -7.34
CA ALA A 24 4.16 -1.27 -6.84
C ALA A 24 2.95 -2.22 -7.04
N SER A 25 1.72 -1.77 -6.74
CA SER A 25 0.51 -2.55 -6.96
C SER A 25 0.31 -2.89 -8.44
N LYS A 26 0.62 -1.96 -9.35
CA LYS A 26 0.56 -2.21 -10.79
C LYS A 26 1.61 -3.25 -11.23
N GLU A 27 2.80 -3.22 -10.67
CA GLU A 27 3.87 -4.19 -10.97
C GLU A 27 3.52 -5.59 -10.47
N ILE A 28 2.94 -5.71 -9.28
CA ILE A 28 2.43 -6.98 -8.73
C ILE A 28 1.37 -7.57 -9.65
N ALA A 29 0.33 -6.81 -9.97
CA ALA A 29 -0.74 -7.27 -10.85
C ALA A 29 -0.23 -7.59 -12.28
N GLY A 30 0.71 -6.80 -12.80
CA GLY A 30 1.31 -7.01 -14.11
C GLY A 30 2.22 -8.24 -14.19
N SER A 31 2.82 -8.65 -13.06
CA SER A 31 3.62 -9.88 -12.96
C SER A 31 2.80 -11.09 -12.54
N ASN A 32 1.51 -10.92 -12.23
CA ASN A 32 0.63 -11.95 -11.69
C ASN A 32 1.19 -12.58 -10.39
N ASP A 33 1.93 -11.77 -9.61
CA ASP A 33 2.52 -12.15 -8.31
C ASP A 33 1.48 -12.08 -7.16
N ASP A 34 0.24 -11.73 -7.50
CA ASP A 34 -0.95 -11.77 -6.64
C ASP A 34 -1.93 -12.88 -7.04
N ALA A 35 -1.50 -13.85 -7.85
CA ALA A 35 -2.34 -14.96 -8.26
C ALA A 35 -2.88 -15.77 -7.07
N LEU A 36 -4.16 -16.17 -7.15
CA LEU A 36 -4.82 -16.97 -6.11
C LEU A 36 -4.20 -18.37 -6.02
N VAL A 37 -3.51 -18.66 -4.92
CA VAL A 37 -2.89 -19.98 -4.67
C VAL A 37 -3.93 -21.08 -4.47
N MET A 38 -5.12 -20.73 -3.95
CA MET A 38 -6.24 -21.66 -3.73
C MET A 38 -7.25 -21.70 -4.90
N GLY A 39 -6.97 -20.97 -5.98
CA GLY A 39 -7.94 -20.75 -7.06
C GLY A 39 -9.08 -19.82 -6.64
N GLU A 40 -10.12 -19.75 -7.47
CA GLU A 40 -11.32 -18.97 -7.20
C GLU A 40 -12.04 -19.48 -5.95
N PHE A 41 -12.21 -18.60 -4.95
CA PHE A 41 -12.87 -18.92 -3.70
C PHE A 41 -13.90 -17.84 -3.36
N ALA A 42 -15.10 -18.00 -3.92
CA ALA A 42 -16.24 -17.12 -3.63
C ALA A 42 -16.77 -17.38 -2.21
N ASN A 43 -17.11 -16.31 -1.50
CA ASN A 43 -17.85 -16.38 -0.26
C ASN A 43 -19.34 -16.59 -0.52
N ASP A 44 -20.05 -17.10 0.50
CA ASP A 44 -21.50 -17.18 0.46
C ASP A 44 -22.11 -15.77 0.32
N GLY A 45 -22.91 -15.55 -0.72
CA GLY A 45 -23.50 -14.26 -1.07
C GLY A 45 -22.72 -13.42 -2.09
N ASP A 46 -21.53 -13.83 -2.55
CA ASP A 46 -20.75 -13.05 -3.54
C ASP A 46 -21.47 -12.92 -4.90
N ALA A 47 -22.41 -13.81 -5.20
CA ALA A 47 -23.18 -13.81 -6.45
C ALA A 47 -24.01 -12.53 -6.70
N GLU A 48 -24.31 -11.77 -5.66
CA GLU A 48 -25.09 -10.52 -5.76
C GLU A 48 -24.21 -9.27 -5.89
N LEU A 49 -22.89 -9.40 -5.73
CA LEU A 49 -21.95 -8.28 -5.79
C LEU A 49 -21.52 -7.99 -7.23
N ALA A 50 -21.91 -6.83 -7.74
CA ALA A 50 -21.35 -6.26 -8.96
C ALA A 50 -20.32 -5.19 -8.59
N TRP A 51 -19.08 -5.36 -9.06
CA TRP A 51 -17.96 -4.42 -8.89
C TRP A 51 -17.81 -3.52 -10.10
#